data_AF-A0A558CFB5-F1
#
_entry.id   AF-A0A558CFB5-F1
#
_cell.length_a   1.000
_cell.length_b   1.000
_cell.length_c   1.000
_cell.angle_alpha   90.00
_cell.angle_beta   90.00
_cell.angle_gamma   90.00
#
_symmetry.space_group_name_H-M   'P 1'
#
loop_
_entity.id
_entity.type
_entity.pdbx_description
1 polymer ?
#
loop_
_entity_poly.entity_id
_entity_poly.type
_entity_poly.pdbx_seq_one_letter_code
_entity_poly.pdbx_strand_id
1 'polypeptide(L)' 'MKVLVAVKRVVDYNVKIRVKADETGVELANVKMSMNP' A
#
# COMPACT_ATOMS: atom_id res chain seq x y z
N MET A 1 8.13 -5.84 30.67
CA MET A 1 8.11 -4.65 29.78
C MET A 1 7.27 -4.99 28.56
N LYS A 2 6.32 -4.13 28.15
CA LYS A 2 5.44 -4.37 26.99
C LYS A 2 5.61 -3.21 26.00
N VAL A 3 5.70 -3.53 24.72
CA VAL A 3 5.84 -2.55 23.62
C VAL A 3 4.77 -2.84 22.58
N LEU A 4 4.08 -1.78 22.14
CA LEU A 4 3.12 -1.82 21.06
C LEU A 4 3.76 -1.19 19.82
N VAL A 5 3.68 -1.87 18.68
CA VAL A 5 4.18 -1.36 17.38
C VAL A 5 3.04 -1.42 16.38
N ALA A 6 2.59 -0.25 15.93
CA ALA A 6 1.61 -0.15 14.85
C ALA A 6 2.31 -0.37 13.51
N VAL A 7 1.70 -1.20 12.65
CA VAL A 7 2.15 -1.43 11.29
C VAL A 7 0.99 -1.19 10.32
N LYS A 8 1.31 -0.78 9.10
CA LYS A 8 0.32 -0.53 8.04
C LYS A 8 0.65 -1.38 6.82
N ARG A 9 -0.38 -1.96 6.21
CA ARG A 9 -0.28 -2.62 4.90
C ARG A 9 -0.42 -1.58 3.80
N VAL A 10 0.52 -1.54 2.87
CA VAL A 10 0.61 -0.56 1.77
C VAL A 10 0.96 -1.26 0.46
N VAL A 11 0.92 -0.52 -0.66
CA VAL A 11 1.44 -1.00 -1.95
C VAL A 11 2.95 -1.19 -1.82
N ASP A 12 3.48 -2.30 -2.34
CA ASP A 12 4.92 -2.61 -2.28
C ASP A 12 5.73 -1.50 -2.95
N TYR A 13 6.84 -1.11 -2.33
CA TYR A 13 7.64 0.04 -2.77
C TYR A 13 8.22 -0.12 -4.18
N ASN A 14 8.34 -1.36 -4.71
CA ASN A 14 8.79 -1.62 -6.08
C ASN A 14 7.67 -1.56 -7.12
N VAL A 15 6.40 -1.44 -6.70
CA VAL A 15 5.26 -1.38 -7.62
C VAL A 15 5.06 0.04 -8.11
N LYS A 16 5.08 0.23 -9.43
CA LYS A 16 4.66 1.49 -10.05
C LYS A 16 3.14 1.61 -10.00
N ILE A 17 2.64 2.55 -9.20
CA ILE A 17 1.20 2.81 -9.07
C ILE A 17 0.57 3.31 -10.39
N ARG A 18 -0.74 3.06 -10.52
CA ARG A 18 -1.57 3.61 -11.59
C ARG A 18 -2.76 4.35 -10.96
N VAL A 19 -3.12 5.48 -11.54
CA VAL A 19 -4.32 6.25 -11.14
C VAL A 19 -5.52 5.65 -11.84
N LYS A 20 -6.66 5.60 -11.15
CA LYS A 20 -7.94 5.20 -11.73
C LYS A 20 -8.39 6.20 -12.80
N ALA A 21 -9.15 5.75 -13.78
CA ALA A 21 -9.65 6.60 -14.86
C ALA A 21 -10.60 7.72 -14.38
N ASP A 22 -11.23 7.53 -13.22
CA ASP A 22 -12.13 8.50 -12.58
C ASP A 22 -11.40 9.52 -11.67
N GLU A 23 -10.07 9.46 -11.61
CA GLU A 23 -9.20 10.34 -10.80
C GLU A 23 -9.46 10.28 -9.28
N THR A 24 -10.25 9.32 -8.78
CA THR A 24 -10.61 9.24 -7.36
C THR A 24 -9.55 8.57 -6.47
N GLY A 25 -8.54 7.94 -7.08
CA GLY A 25 -7.49 7.24 -6.34
C GLY A 25 -6.60 6.35 -7.20
N VAL A 26 -5.94 5.39 -6.54
CA VAL A 26 -5.00 4.45 -7.18
C VAL A 26 -5.62 3.06 -7.35
N GLU A 27 -5.19 2.35 -8.39
CA GLU A 27 -5.58 0.96 -8.63
C GLU A 27 -4.89 0.04 -7.61
N LEU A 28 -5.69 -0.74 -6.89
CA LEU A 28 -5.23 -1.67 -5.86
C LEU A 28 -5.53 -3.13 -6.22
N ALA A 29 -6.27 -3.39 -7.30
CA ALA A 29 -6.48 -4.74 -7.79
C ALA A 29 -5.19 -5.30 -8.39
N ASN A 30 -4.88 -6.55 -8.06
CA ASN A 30 -3.75 -7.31 -8.61
C ASN A 30 -2.37 -6.66 -8.41
N VAL A 31 -2.22 -5.76 -7.44
CA VAL A 31 -0.90 -5.19 -7.06
C VAL A 31 -0.33 -5.92 -5.85
N LYS A 32 1.00 -6.07 -5.81
CA LYS A 32 1.69 -6.59 -4.64
C LYS A 32 1.58 -5.59 -3.49
N MET A 33 1.21 -6.10 -2.32
CA MET A 33 1.10 -5.32 -1.09
C MET A 33 2.16 -5.80 -0.10
N SER A 34 2.67 -4.90 0.73
CA SER A 34 3.69 -5.19 1.75
C SER A 34 3.37 -4.47 3.07
N MET A 35 4.14 -4.79 4.12
CA MET A 35 4.25 -3.90 5.27
C MET A 35 4.91 -2.59 4.82
N ASN A 36 4.48 -1.47 5.39
CA ASN A 36 5.14 -0.19 5.17
C ASN A 36 6.60 -0.28 5.66
N PRO A 37 7.60 -0.13 4.77
CA PRO A 37 8.99 0.03 5.19
C PRO A 37 9.14 1.26 6.09
#